data_AF-A0A2W5XXM3-F1
#
_entry.id   AF-A0A2W5XXM3-F1
#
_cell.length_a   1.000
_cell.length_b   1.000
_cell.length_c   1.000
_cell.angle_alpha   90.00
_cell.angle_beta   90.00
_cell.angle_gamma   90.00
#
_symmetry.space_group_name_H-M   'P 1'
#
loop_
_entity.id
_entity.type
_entity.pdbx_description
1 polymer ?
#
loop_
_entity_poly.entity_id
_entity_poly.type
_entity_poly.pdbx_seq_one_letter_code
_entity_poly.pdbx_strand_id
1 'polypeptide(L)'
;MTAAVAGRVSVLVDEGIRCGADIARALALGASATLTGRPWIWALAAGGESPILELFEALRDDLGQTLALLGCRRPHEVGREHVRRAPGWP
;
A
#
# COMPACT_ATOMS: atom_id res chain seq x y z
N MET A 1 0.94 15.24 -7.19
CA MET A 1 -0.52 15.03 -7.33
C MET A 1 -1.25 15.30 -6.02
N THR A 2 -0.94 14.59 -4.92
CA THR A 2 -1.57 14.79 -3.60
C THR A 2 -1.51 16.25 -3.11
N ALA A 3 -0.36 16.92 -3.28
CA ALA A 3 -0.20 18.34 -2.98
C ALA A 3 -1.18 19.26 -3.74
N ALA A 4 -1.50 18.96 -5.01
CA ALA A 4 -2.43 19.76 -5.81
C ALA A 4 -3.89 19.59 -5.34
N VAL A 5 -4.22 18.41 -4.81
CA VAL A 5 -5.54 18.10 -4.26
C VAL A 5 -5.73 18.75 -2.89
N ALA A 6 -4.67 18.91 -2.10
CA ALA A 6 -4.67 19.54 -0.78
C ALA A 6 -5.73 18.94 0.16
N GLY A 7 -5.88 17.61 0.14
CA GLY A 7 -6.80 16.87 1.01
C GLY A 7 -8.29 17.05 0.70
N ARG A 8 -8.65 17.75 -0.38
CA ARG A 8 -10.06 18.01 -0.74
C ARG A 8 -10.82 16.79 -1.22
N VAL A 9 -10.10 15.78 -1.73
CA VAL A 9 -10.66 14.48 -2.12
C VAL A 9 -9.69 13.36 -1.76
N SER A 10 -10.22 12.15 -1.55
CA SER A 10 -9.40 10.95 -1.38
C SER A 10 -8.58 10.66 -2.62
N VAL A 11 -7.31 10.31 -2.43
CA VAL A 11 -6.42 9.92 -3.53
C VAL A 11 -6.15 8.43 -3.41
N LEU A 12 -6.61 7.65 -4.39
CA LEU A 12 -6.32 6.22 -4.49
C LEU A 12 -5.14 6.01 -5.45
N VAL A 13 -4.26 5.06 -5.13
CA VAL A 13 -3.12 4.70 -5.98
C VAL A 13 -3.16 3.21 -6.31
N ASP A 14 -3.00 2.89 -7.60
CA ASP A 14 -2.73 1.54 -8.11
C ASP A 14 -1.38 1.56 -8.82
N GLU A 15 -1.00 0.42 -9.38
CA GLU A 15 0.27 0.11 -10.06
C GLU A 15 1.35 -0.38 -9.08
N GLY A 16 1.75 -1.64 -9.25
CA GLY A 16 2.89 -2.21 -8.53
C GLY A 16 2.69 -2.70 -7.09
N ILE A 17 1.51 -2.58 -6.46
CA ILE A 17 1.31 -2.99 -5.04
C ILE A 17 1.43 -4.51 -4.85
N ARG A 18 2.47 -4.99 -4.18
CA ARG A 18 2.72 -6.43 -3.95
C ARG A 18 3.03 -6.80 -2.50
N CYS A 19 3.41 -5.85 -1.67
CA CYS A 19 3.71 -6.07 -0.26
C CYS A 19 3.25 -4.88 0.62
N GLY A 20 3.29 -5.07 1.93
CA GLY A 20 2.97 -4.06 2.94
C GLY A 20 3.83 -2.80 2.83
N ALA A 21 5.10 -2.95 2.44
CA ALA A 21 6.01 -1.82 2.22
C ALA A 21 5.61 -0.94 1.03
N ASP A 22 5.02 -1.51 -0.02
CA ASP A 22 4.48 -0.72 -1.15
C ASP A 22 3.27 0.11 -0.69
N ILE A 23 2.39 -0.50 0.11
CA ILE A 23 1.22 0.17 0.68
C ILE A 23 1.66 1.31 1.60
N ALA A 24 2.55 1.04 2.56
CA ALA A 24 3.08 2.04 3.47
C ALA A 24 3.77 3.19 2.73
N ARG A 25 4.54 2.90 1.66
CA ARG A 25 5.15 3.93 0.81
C ARG A 25 4.10 4.82 0.15
N ALA A 26 3.01 4.25 -0.38
CA ALA A 26 1.94 5.01 -1.00
C ALA A 26 1.21 5.91 0.01
N LEU A 27 0.94 5.39 1.22
CA LEU A 27 0.37 6.17 2.32
C LEU A 27 1.29 7.31 2.74
N ALA A 28 2.60 7.04 2.91
CA ALA A 28 3.61 8.04 3.20
C ALA A 28 3.66 9.15 2.12
N LEU A 29 3.37 8.82 0.87
CA LEU A 29 3.29 9.75 -0.28
C LEU A 29 1.99 10.57 -0.31
N GLY A 30 1.05 10.31 0.60
CA GLY A 30 -0.22 11.00 0.76
C GLY A 30 -1.41 10.34 0.06
N ALA A 31 -1.30 9.07 -0.33
CA ALA A 31 -2.47 8.30 -0.77
C ALA A 31 -3.39 8.00 0.41
N SER A 32 -4.70 7.96 0.17
CA SER A 32 -5.71 7.56 1.15
C SER A 32 -5.85 6.04 1.25
N ALA A 33 -5.67 5.33 0.14
CA ALA A 33 -5.63 3.87 0.07
C ALA A 33 -4.96 3.42 -1.23
N THR A 34 -4.62 2.13 -1.28
CA THR A 34 -4.07 1.48 -2.47
C THR A 34 -5.07 0.51 -3.09
N LEU A 35 -4.92 0.28 -4.38
CA LEU A 35 -5.67 -0.72 -5.13
C LEU A 35 -4.73 -1.85 -5.55
N THR A 36 -5.29 -3.05 -5.65
CA THR A 36 -4.58 -4.22 -6.15
C THR A 36 -5.20 -4.59 -7.50
N GLY A 37 -4.40 -4.55 -8.57
CA GLY A 37 -4.80 -5.01 -9.90
C GLY A 37 -4.50 -6.50 -10.12
N ARG A 38 -3.43 -6.81 -10.86
CA ARG A 38 -3.05 -8.18 -11.27
C ARG A 38 -3.06 -9.25 -10.15
N PRO A 39 -2.60 -9.00 -8.92
CA PRO A 39 -2.49 -10.07 -7.92
C PRO A 39 -3.80 -10.79 -7.60
N TRP A 40 -4.91 -10.08 -7.41
CA TRP A 40 -6.19 -10.75 -7.09
C TRP A 40 -6.76 -11.52 -8.29
N ILE A 41 -6.47 -11.07 -9.53
CA ILE A 41 -6.84 -11.80 -10.75
C ILE A 41 -6.05 -13.11 -10.87
N TRP A 42 -4.76 -13.09 -10.51
CA TRP A 42 -3.94 -14.30 -10.48
C TRP A 42 -4.39 -15.27 -9.39
N ALA A 43 -4.74 -14.75 -8.21
CA ALA A 43 -5.34 -15.54 -7.14
C ALA A 43 -6.66 -16.18 -7.58
N LEU A 44 -7.53 -15.41 -8.24
CA LEU A 44 -8.77 -15.92 -8.84
C LEU A 44 -8.50 -17.07 -9.81
N ALA A 45 -7.52 -16.90 -10.70
CA ALA A 45 -7.14 -17.93 -11.68
C ALA A 45 -6.51 -19.18 -11.04
N ALA A 46 -5.88 -19.03 -9.86
CA ALA A 46 -5.24 -20.14 -9.16
C ALA A 46 -6.23 -21.07 -8.45
N GLY A 47 -7.38 -20.56 -8.00
CA GLY A 47 -8.33 -21.39 -7.24
C GLY A 47 -9.64 -20.73 -6.83
N GLY A 48 -10.08 -19.67 -7.49
CA GLY A 48 -11.33 -19.00 -7.17
C GLY A 48 -11.21 -18.06 -5.96
N GLU A 49 -12.18 -18.11 -5.06
CA GLU A 49 -12.35 -17.14 -3.98
C GLU A 49 -11.32 -17.30 -2.85
N SER A 50 -11.02 -18.53 -2.40
CA SER A 50 -10.13 -18.75 -1.24
C SER A 50 -8.76 -18.09 -1.42
N PRO A 51 -8.06 -18.25 -2.56
CA PRO A 51 -6.76 -17.60 -2.74
C PRO A 51 -6.84 -16.07 -2.79
N ILE A 52 -7.98 -15.48 -3.20
CA ILE A 52 -8.16 -14.03 -3.16
C ILE A 52 -8.19 -13.54 -1.71
N LEU A 53 -8.93 -14.24 -0.84
CA LEU A 53 -8.99 -13.91 0.58
C LEU A 53 -7.61 -14.07 1.23
N GLU A 54 -6.93 -15.18 0.97
CA GLU A 54 -5.57 -15.43 1.46
C GLU A 54 -4.58 -14.34 1.01
N LEU A 55 -4.68 -13.87 -0.24
CA LEU A 55 -3.87 -12.75 -0.73
C LEU A 55 -4.11 -11.46 0.06
N PHE A 56 -5.37 -11.08 0.29
CA PHE A 56 -5.68 -9.85 1.01
C PHE A 56 -5.35 -9.96 2.51
N GLU A 57 -5.48 -11.14 3.11
CA GLU A 57 -5.01 -11.40 4.47
C GLU A 57 -3.49 -11.29 4.56
N ALA A 58 -2.75 -11.90 3.64
CA ALA A 58 -1.30 -11.79 3.59
C ALA A 58 -0.84 -10.34 3.42
N LEU A 59 -1.48 -9.56 2.53
CA LEU A 59 -1.17 -8.13 2.37
C LEU A 59 -1.48 -7.30 3.62
N ARG A 60 -2.58 -7.60 4.32
CA ARG A 60 -2.94 -6.95 5.58
C ARG A 60 -1.90 -7.24 6.66
N ASP A 61 -1.50 -8.50 6.79
CA ASP A 61 -0.58 -8.94 7.83
C ASP A 61 0.84 -8.39 7.56
N ASP A 62 1.29 -8.39 6.31
CA ASP A 62 2.55 -7.79 5.87
C ASP A 62 2.56 -6.25 6.06
N LEU A 63 1.44 -5.57 5.81
CA LEU A 63 1.28 -4.15 6.20
C LEU A 63 1.39 -3.99 7.72
N GLY A 64 0.78 -4.86 8.51
CA GLY A 64 0.90 -4.86 9.97
C GLY A 64 2.35 -4.98 10.45
N GLN A 65 3.13 -5.89 9.85
CA GLN A 65 4.56 -6.02 10.12
C GLN A 65 5.33 -4.75 9.72
N THR A 66 5.04 -4.20 8.54
CA THR A 66 5.64 -2.94 8.07
C THR A 66 5.38 -1.80 9.04
N LEU A 67 4.14 -1.63 9.50
CA LEU A 67 3.78 -0.59 10.48
C LEU A 67 4.54 -0.77 11.79
N ALA A 68 4.62 -2.00 12.31
CA ALA A 68 5.37 -2.29 13.53
C ALA A 68 6.86 -1.91 13.40
N LEU A 69 7.49 -2.22 12.27
CA LEU A 69 8.88 -1.86 11.98
C LEU A 69 9.09 -0.35 11.82
N LEU A 70 8.08 0.37 11.32
CA LEU A 70 8.09 1.83 11.22
C LEU A 70 7.74 2.53 12.55
N GLY A 71 7.38 1.79 13.60
CA GLY A 71 6.92 2.36 14.87
C GLY A 71 5.51 2.96 14.79
N CYS A 72 4.73 2.62 13.76
CA CYS A 72 3.36 3.05 13.58
C CYS A 72 2.39 1.96 14.10
N ARG A 73 1.35 2.38 14.81
CA ARG A 73 0.25 1.51 15.27
C ARG A 73 -0.92 1.51 14.29
N ARG A 74 -1.04 2.54 13.46
CA ARG A 74 -2.13 2.74 12.50
C ARG A 74 -1.61 3.21 11.15
N PRO A 75 -2.26 2.85 10.03
CA PRO A 75 -1.82 3.27 8.70
C PRO A 75 -1.71 4.80 8.52
N HIS A 76 -2.57 5.58 9.16
CA HIS A 76 -2.57 7.04 9.06
C HIS A 76 -1.41 7.71 9.82
N GLU A 77 -0.68 6.98 10.66
CA GLU A 77 0.54 7.47 11.32
C GLU A 77 1.74 7.44 10.35
N VAL A 78 1.62 6.76 9.20
CA VAL A 78 2.68 6.72 8.19
C VAL A 78 2.73 8.03 7.41
N GLY A 79 3.69 8.89 7.76
CA GLY A 79 3.98 10.15 7.08
C GLY A 79 5.24 10.15 6.21
N ARG A 80 5.61 11.36 5.77
CA ARG A 80 6.68 11.61 4.77
C ARG A 80 8.07 11.27 5.28
N GLU A 81 8.27 11.33 6.58
CA GLU A 81 9.46 10.96 7.33
C GLU A 81 9.83 9.47 7.20
N HIS A 82 8.86 8.60 6.87
CA HIS A 82 9.10 7.16 6.73
C HIS A 82 9.68 6.77 5.37
N VAL A 83 9.80 7.70 4.42
CA VAL A 83 10.27 7.42 3.07
C VAL A 83 11.33 8.43 2.63
N ARG A 84 12.30 7.94 1.86
CA ARG A 84 13.30 8.76 1.19
C ARG A 84 13.32 8.43 -0.30
N ARG A 85 13.65 9.41 -1.14
CA ARG A 85 14.04 9.10 -2.52
C ARG A 85 15.35 8.33 -2.49
N ALA A 86 15.41 7.21 -3.22
CA ALA A 86 16.66 6.52 -3.44
C ALA A 86 17.57 7.41 -4.31
N PRO A 87 18.87 7.51 -4.01
CA PRO A 87 19.82 8.20 -4.89
C PRO A 87 19.78 7.59 -6.30
N GLY A 88 19.71 8.43 -7.33
CA GLY A 88 19.70 7.96 -8.73
C GLY A 88 18.35 7.43 -9.24
N TRP A 89 17.29 7.47 -8.43
CA TRP A 89 15.93 7.28 -8.94
C TRP A 89 15.49 8.55 -9.69
N PRO A 90 14.96 8.46 -10.93
CA PRO A 90 14.58 9.61 -11.74
C PRO A 90 13.54 10.54 -11.07
#